data_AF-A0A366K592-F1
#
_entry.id   AF-A0A366K592-F1
#
_cell.length_a   1.000
_cell.length_b   1.000
_cell.length_c   1.000
_cell.angle_alpha   90.00
_cell.angle_beta   90.00
_cell.angle_gamma   90.00
#
_symmetry.space_group_name_H-M   'P 1'
#
loop_
_entity.id
_entity.type
_entity.pdbx_description
1 polymer ?
#
loop_
_entity_poly.entity_id
_entity_poly.type
_entity_poly.pdbx_seq_one_letter_code
_entity_poly.pdbx_strand_id
1 'polypeptide(L)'
;MSDFIKSVVEEVMKPYGKSKVNPINRVSNQSPPSSQQETKRTIQGISRPNYQKEKMNKRISVHHAVPVKTGDLHPNLSRQTDSLASPKASAKEKIAQLQTLSLVQGKQPVSSKTGFADIRPDRNARESQLIGQTPEGVKVWLFSDLHPALESSFQRELKTASIGVITSEKCTPGQLFMLNDLLREFPSLRYCLTWDKNSGQSFSLELYEKDHRSLLSALKSFFKKLSQKSFKTAQIYREKSPSPWLTKQLGLNSSIGGVAVIEGIDYYSAILLLDRYMKKSTSEQFNFLIEKKYLLLHGNYDEVSRISDQLYKEFGRIK
;
A
#
# COMPACT_ATOMS: atom_id res chain seq x y z
N MET A 1 30.05 -31.07 39.48
CA MET A 1 29.55 -30.03 38.53
C MET A 1 30.43 -29.98 37.28
N SER A 2 30.44 -31.06 36.47
CA SER A 2 31.29 -31.18 35.26
C SER A 2 30.54 -31.76 34.06
N ASP A 3 29.46 -32.52 34.27
CA ASP A 3 28.86 -33.29 33.18
C ASP A 3 27.78 -32.52 32.39
N PHE A 4 27.25 -31.44 32.98
CA PHE A 4 26.28 -30.57 32.30
C PHE A 4 26.94 -29.70 31.23
N ILE A 5 28.16 -29.20 31.48
CA ILE A 5 28.88 -28.37 30.49
C ILE A 5 29.41 -29.23 29.33
N LYS A 6 29.79 -30.50 29.58
CA LYS A 6 30.14 -31.43 28.50
C LYS A 6 28.96 -31.73 27.57
N SER A 7 27.75 -31.92 28.12
CA SER A 7 26.53 -32.15 27.34
C SER A 7 26.18 -30.98 26.42
N VAL A 8 26.36 -29.73 26.86
CA VAL A 8 26.01 -28.54 26.07
C VAL A 8 27.05 -28.29 24.96
N VAL A 9 28.33 -28.57 25.22
CA VAL A 9 29.40 -28.41 24.21
C VAL A 9 29.31 -29.50 23.12
N GLU A 10 28.91 -30.73 23.46
CA GLU A 10 28.68 -31.80 22.47
C GLU A 10 27.46 -31.56 21.57
N GLU A 11 26.47 -30.81 22.06
CA GLU A 11 25.28 -30.44 21.27
C GLU A 11 25.59 -29.35 20.24
N VAL A 12 26.55 -28.47 20.52
CA VAL A 12 26.94 -27.34 19.64
C VAL A 12 27.93 -27.76 18.54
N MET A 13 28.68 -28.85 18.72
CA MET A 13 29.75 -29.26 17.77
C MET A 13 29.38 -30.38 16.78
N LYS A 14 28.11 -30.80 16.65
CA LYS A 14 27.73 -31.75 15.58
C LYS A 14 27.45 -31.03 14.26
N PRO A 15 28.19 -31.32 13.18
CA PRO A 15 27.93 -30.74 11.87
C PRO A 15 26.69 -31.40 11.25
N TYR A 16 25.53 -30.76 11.36
CA TYR A 16 24.35 -31.16 10.59
C TYR A 16 24.44 -30.62 9.16
N GLY A 17 25.10 -31.39 8.30
CA GLY A 17 24.82 -31.37 6.87
C GLY A 17 23.43 -31.92 6.62
N LYS A 18 22.44 -31.05 6.36
CA LYS A 18 21.16 -31.42 5.74
C LYS A 18 20.79 -30.41 4.67
N SER A 19 20.79 -30.90 3.43
CA SER A 19 20.29 -30.21 2.25
C SER A 19 18.79 -29.93 2.40
N LYS A 20 18.37 -28.68 2.14
CA LYS A 20 16.96 -28.31 1.96
C LYS A 20 16.42 -29.00 0.71
N VAL A 21 15.64 -30.07 0.90
CA VAL A 21 14.85 -30.68 -0.17
C VAL A 21 13.43 -30.11 -0.12
N ASN A 22 13.01 -29.52 -1.24
CA ASN A 22 11.68 -28.94 -1.46
C ASN A 22 10.57 -30.01 -1.42
N PRO A 23 9.40 -29.74 -0.81
CA PRO A 23 8.34 -30.73 -0.63
C PRO A 23 7.36 -30.79 -1.82
N ILE A 24 7.84 -30.85 -3.07
CA ILE A 24 6.96 -30.91 -4.25
C ILE A 24 7.25 -32.08 -5.21
N ASN A 25 8.41 -32.74 -5.17
CA ASN A 25 8.69 -33.86 -6.06
C ASN A 25 9.11 -35.10 -5.28
N ARG A 26 8.14 -35.96 -4.96
CA ARG A 26 8.39 -37.32 -4.50
C ARG A 26 7.75 -38.30 -5.50
N VAL A 27 8.46 -38.59 -6.58
CA VAL A 27 8.25 -39.81 -7.35
C VAL A 27 9.58 -40.54 -7.47
N SER A 28 9.54 -41.75 -6.92
CA SER A 28 10.57 -42.76 -6.81
C SER A 28 11.08 -43.22 -8.18
N ASN A 29 12.40 -43.21 -8.38
CA ASN A 29 13.06 -44.08 -9.35
C ASN A 29 13.11 -45.50 -8.78
N GLN A 30 12.16 -46.34 -9.18
CA GLN A 30 12.32 -47.79 -9.17
C GLN A 30 12.07 -48.29 -10.59
N SER A 31 13.11 -48.87 -11.18
CA SER A 31 13.05 -49.66 -12.41
C SER A 31 12.39 -51.03 -12.12
N PRO A 32 11.85 -51.72 -13.14
CA PRO A 32 10.59 -52.44 -13.04
C PRO A 32 10.72 -53.93 -12.69
N PRO A 33 9.62 -54.54 -12.21
CA PRO A 33 9.31 -55.91 -12.57
C PRO A 33 8.01 -56.01 -13.40
N SER A 34 8.12 -56.90 -14.38
CA SER A 34 7.13 -57.61 -15.17
C SER A 34 5.66 -57.61 -14.70
N SER A 35 4.77 -57.34 -15.67
CA SER A 35 3.46 -57.95 -15.92
C SER A 35 2.58 -58.34 -14.71
N GLN A 36 1.42 -57.69 -14.55
CA GLN A 36 0.10 -58.22 -14.91
C GLN A 36 -1.03 -57.34 -14.34
N GLN A 37 -2.01 -57.09 -15.22
CA GLN A 37 -3.45 -56.96 -14.96
C GLN A 37 -3.93 -56.19 -13.71
N GLU A 38 -4.43 -54.96 -13.91
CA GLU A 38 -5.59 -54.49 -13.15
C GLU A 38 -6.63 -53.78 -14.02
N THR A 39 -7.85 -54.19 -13.75
CA THR A 39 -9.08 -54.07 -14.51
C THR A 39 -9.63 -52.64 -14.57
N LYS A 40 -10.02 -52.23 -15.78
CA LYS A 40 -10.90 -51.08 -16.03
C LYS A 40 -12.28 -51.32 -15.39
N ARG A 41 -12.57 -50.72 -14.24
CA ARG A 41 -13.95 -50.51 -13.80
C ARG A 41 -14.51 -49.29 -14.53
N THR A 42 -14.91 -49.49 -15.78
CA THR A 42 -15.77 -48.55 -16.49
C THR A 42 -17.20 -48.83 -16.05
N ILE A 43 -17.82 -47.89 -15.34
CA ILE A 43 -19.25 -47.96 -14.99
C ILE A 43 -20.03 -47.97 -16.31
N GLN A 44 -20.79 -49.05 -16.57
CA GLN A 44 -21.65 -49.14 -17.74
C GLN A 44 -22.68 -48.00 -17.72
N GLY A 45 -22.79 -47.27 -18.83
CA GLY A 45 -23.78 -46.19 -19.00
C GLY A 45 -23.30 -44.77 -18.70
N ILE A 46 -22.09 -44.55 -18.16
CA ILE A 46 -21.56 -43.20 -17.93
C ILE A 46 -20.33 -42.96 -18.83
N SER A 47 -20.58 -42.53 -20.06
CA SER A 47 -19.54 -41.96 -20.92
C SER A 47 -19.28 -40.53 -20.46
N ARG A 48 -18.10 -40.26 -19.89
CA ARG A 48 -17.68 -38.89 -19.53
C ARG A 48 -16.91 -38.29 -20.71
N PRO A 49 -17.47 -37.30 -21.44
CA PRO A 49 -16.76 -36.69 -22.56
C PRO A 49 -15.55 -35.92 -22.05
N ASN A 50 -14.38 -36.18 -22.65
CA ASN A 50 -13.20 -35.37 -22.42
C ASN A 50 -13.29 -34.09 -23.25
N TYR A 51 -13.91 -33.06 -22.69
CA TYR A 51 -14.16 -31.76 -23.32
C TYR A 51 -12.88 -31.06 -23.82
N GLN A 52 -11.70 -31.38 -23.28
CA GLN A 52 -10.43 -30.82 -23.74
C GLN A 52 -10.01 -31.40 -25.10
N LYS A 53 -10.16 -32.71 -25.30
CA LYS A 53 -9.90 -33.35 -26.60
C LYS A 53 -10.87 -32.88 -27.68
N GLU A 54 -12.13 -32.70 -27.32
CA GLU A 54 -13.17 -32.28 -28.27
C GLU A 54 -12.94 -30.83 -28.77
N LYS A 55 -12.54 -29.91 -27.88
CA LYS A 55 -12.16 -28.55 -28.28
C LYS A 55 -10.92 -28.51 -29.18
N MET A 56 -9.97 -29.42 -29.00
CA MET A 56 -8.78 -29.50 -29.86
C MET A 56 -9.16 -29.97 -31.27
N ASN A 57 -9.99 -31.01 -31.39
CA ASN A 57 -10.47 -31.50 -32.68
C ASN A 57 -11.31 -30.45 -33.44
N LYS A 58 -12.14 -29.66 -32.74
CA LYS A 58 -12.90 -28.55 -33.35
C LYS A 58 -12.01 -27.43 -33.90
N ARG A 59 -10.84 -27.19 -33.32
CA ARG A 59 -9.89 -26.19 -33.85
C ARG A 59 -9.15 -26.66 -35.10
N ILE A 60 -8.99 -27.97 -35.27
CA ILE A 60 -8.28 -28.55 -36.42
C ILE A 60 -9.25 -28.79 -37.61
N SER A 61 -10.50 -29.14 -37.33
CA SER A 61 -11.52 -29.43 -38.37
C SER A 61 -12.06 -28.20 -39.13
N VAL A 62 -11.73 -26.98 -38.70
CA VAL A 62 -12.09 -25.74 -39.43
C VAL A 62 -11.15 -25.49 -40.62
N HIS A 63 -10.01 -26.19 -40.73
CA HIS A 63 -9.08 -26.01 -41.85
C HIS A 63 -9.28 -27.00 -43.01
N HIS A 64 -10.20 -27.96 -42.93
CA HIS A 64 -10.54 -28.88 -44.02
C HIS A 64 -12.05 -29.00 -44.21
N ALA A 65 -12.64 -27.99 -44.85
CA ALA A 65 -13.94 -28.11 -45.51
C ALA A 65 -13.91 -27.32 -46.83
N VAL A 66 -13.34 -27.93 -47.85
CA VAL A 66 -13.66 -27.61 -49.24
C VAL A 66 -14.76 -28.58 -49.67
N PRO A 67 -15.91 -28.09 -50.14
CA PRO A 67 -16.73 -28.84 -51.08
C PRO A 67 -16.66 -28.18 -52.45
N VAL A 68 -16.05 -28.91 -53.39
CA VAL A 68 -16.16 -28.70 -54.83
C VAL A 68 -17.51 -29.27 -55.30
N LYS A 69 -18.32 -28.47 -56.02
CA LYS A 69 -19.33 -28.86 -57.02
C LYS A 69 -19.58 -27.62 -57.92
N THR A 70 -18.94 -27.53 -59.09
CA THR A 70 -19.42 -27.87 -60.46
C THR A 70 -20.34 -26.84 -61.13
N GLY A 71 -19.84 -26.27 -62.24
CA GLY A 71 -20.59 -25.91 -63.48
C GLY A 71 -21.20 -24.52 -63.57
N ASP A 72 -20.57 -23.56 -64.27
CA ASP A 72 -20.80 -23.31 -65.71
C ASP A 72 -20.28 -21.92 -66.21
N LEU A 73 -19.49 -21.99 -67.29
CA LEU A 73 -19.42 -21.17 -68.51
C LEU A 73 -19.48 -19.62 -68.49
N HIS A 74 -18.29 -19.02 -68.63
CA HIS A 74 -17.87 -18.02 -69.66
C HIS A 74 -18.47 -16.58 -69.70
N PRO A 75 -17.77 -15.62 -70.36
CA PRO A 75 -17.53 -14.27 -69.82
C PRO A 75 -18.14 -13.16 -70.70
N ASN A 76 -18.10 -11.89 -70.28
CA ASN A 76 -17.76 -10.79 -71.18
C ASN A 76 -17.63 -9.42 -70.48
N LEU A 77 -16.61 -8.68 -70.93
CA LEU A 77 -16.44 -7.24 -70.82
C LEU A 77 -17.56 -6.51 -71.57
N SER A 78 -18.09 -5.41 -71.01
CA SER A 78 -18.07 -4.07 -71.65
C SER A 78 -18.82 -3.02 -70.82
N ARG A 79 -18.10 -1.91 -70.58
CA ARG A 79 -18.50 -0.51 -70.33
C ARG A 79 -19.97 -0.12 -70.60
N GLN A 80 -20.56 0.68 -69.70
CA GLN A 80 -20.77 2.14 -69.88
C GLN A 80 -21.51 2.83 -68.69
N THR A 81 -21.06 4.08 -68.44
CA THR A 81 -21.78 5.31 -68.01
C THR A 81 -22.53 5.43 -66.68
N ASP A 82 -22.03 6.37 -65.87
CA ASP A 82 -22.69 7.37 -65.03
C ASP A 82 -24.16 7.16 -64.59
N SER A 83 -24.37 7.08 -63.27
CA SER A 83 -25.47 7.79 -62.60
C SER A 83 -25.32 7.76 -61.08
N LEU A 84 -25.60 8.92 -60.48
CA LEU A 84 -25.74 9.13 -59.04
C LEU A 84 -26.78 8.18 -58.44
N ALA A 85 -26.37 7.34 -57.49
CA ALA A 85 -27.23 6.86 -56.42
C ALA A 85 -26.37 6.30 -55.27
N SER A 86 -26.40 6.98 -54.13
CA SER A 86 -25.86 6.46 -52.87
C SER A 86 -26.56 5.14 -52.51
N PRO A 87 -25.86 4.01 -52.33
CA PRO A 87 -26.47 2.87 -51.67
C PRO A 87 -26.53 3.20 -50.17
N LYS A 88 -27.74 3.20 -49.59
CA LYS A 88 -27.93 3.20 -48.14
C LYS A 88 -27.26 1.95 -47.57
N ALA A 89 -26.02 2.10 -47.10
CA ALA A 89 -25.28 1.05 -46.42
C ALA A 89 -26.12 0.56 -45.24
N SER A 90 -26.46 -0.73 -45.29
CA SER A 90 -27.19 -1.43 -44.25
C SER A 90 -26.42 -1.30 -42.93
N ALA A 91 -27.12 -1.21 -41.79
CA ALA A 91 -26.49 -1.09 -40.47
C ALA A 91 -25.44 -2.19 -40.21
N LYS A 92 -25.58 -3.36 -40.85
CA LYS A 92 -24.58 -4.45 -40.81
C LYS A 92 -23.25 -4.09 -41.48
N GLU A 93 -23.25 -3.34 -42.58
CA GLU A 93 -22.02 -2.89 -43.25
C GLU A 93 -21.33 -1.78 -42.45
N LYS A 94 -22.09 -0.91 -41.78
CA LYS A 94 -21.52 0.12 -40.89
C LYS A 94 -20.85 -0.50 -39.67
N ILE A 95 -21.43 -1.56 -39.11
CA ILE A 95 -20.80 -2.32 -38.01
C ILE A 95 -19.55 -3.06 -38.50
N ALA A 96 -19.60 -3.65 -39.69
CA ALA A 96 -18.41 -4.29 -40.28
C ALA A 96 -17.28 -3.27 -40.53
N GLN A 97 -17.60 -2.06 -41.03
CA GLN A 97 -16.63 -0.97 -41.18
C GLN A 97 -16.04 -0.51 -39.84
N LEU A 98 -16.86 -0.38 -38.79
CA LEU A 98 -16.39 -0.07 -37.42
C LEU A 98 -15.49 -1.19 -36.85
N GLN A 99 -15.80 -2.45 -37.12
CA GLN A 99 -14.97 -3.59 -36.69
C GLN A 99 -13.62 -3.63 -37.41
N THR A 100 -13.58 -3.32 -38.71
CA THR A 100 -12.30 -3.17 -39.43
C THR A 100 -11.50 -1.95 -38.99
N LEU A 101 -12.13 -0.83 -38.65
CA LEU A 101 -11.43 0.34 -38.11
C LEU A 101 -10.84 0.05 -36.71
N SER A 102 -11.51 -0.76 -35.89
CA SER A 102 -11.03 -1.15 -34.57
C SER A 102 -9.86 -2.15 -34.60
N LEU A 103 -9.61 -2.82 -35.73
CA LEU A 103 -8.49 -3.77 -35.92
C LEU A 103 -7.28 -3.15 -36.64
N VAL A 104 -7.44 -2.02 -37.32
CA VAL A 104 -6.34 -1.32 -38.04
C VAL A 104 -5.62 -0.28 -37.17
N GLN A 105 -6.16 0.10 -36.01
CA GLN A 105 -5.51 0.98 -35.02
C GLN A 105 -4.36 0.32 -34.22
N GLY A 106 -3.78 -0.77 -34.71
CA GLY A 106 -2.63 -1.41 -34.07
C GLY A 106 -1.26 -0.85 -34.47
N LYS A 107 -1.12 -0.14 -35.60
CA LYS A 107 0.19 0.30 -36.12
C LYS A 107 0.14 1.54 -37.02
N GLN A 108 -0.17 2.72 -36.47
CA GLN A 108 0.29 3.98 -37.08
C GLN A 108 0.66 5.01 -36.00
N PRO A 109 1.90 5.52 -35.98
CA PRO A 109 2.26 6.66 -35.17
C PRO A 109 1.66 7.93 -35.80
N VAL A 110 0.63 8.49 -35.17
CA VAL A 110 0.12 9.81 -35.53
C VAL A 110 1.12 10.84 -35.03
N SER A 111 1.92 11.39 -35.94
CA SER A 111 2.72 12.59 -35.70
C SER A 111 1.78 13.80 -35.68
N SER A 112 1.28 14.15 -34.50
CA SER A 112 0.68 15.47 -34.26
C SER A 112 1.77 16.44 -33.82
N LYS A 113 2.31 17.20 -34.78
CA LYS A 113 3.10 18.40 -34.52
C LYS A 113 2.17 19.50 -34.01
N THR A 114 2.05 19.62 -32.69
CA THR A 114 1.51 20.81 -32.02
C THR A 114 2.22 21.01 -30.69
N GLY A 115 3.26 21.85 -30.72
CA GLY A 115 3.47 22.98 -29.79
C GLY A 115 3.53 22.78 -28.28
N PHE A 116 3.52 21.57 -27.73
CA PHE A 116 3.88 21.33 -26.33
C PHE A 116 5.22 20.62 -26.31
N ALA A 117 6.14 21.10 -25.47
CA ALA A 117 7.44 20.47 -25.26
C ALA A 117 7.22 18.97 -25.02
N ASP A 118 7.66 18.18 -25.98
CA ASP A 118 7.54 16.74 -26.05
C ASP A 118 8.47 16.16 -24.98
N ILE A 119 8.03 16.20 -23.71
CA ILE A 119 8.61 15.42 -22.63
C ILE A 119 8.29 13.98 -23.00
N ARG A 120 9.16 13.38 -23.81
CA ARG A 120 9.13 11.94 -24.05
C ARG A 120 9.05 11.30 -22.67
N PRO A 121 8.02 10.51 -22.37
CA PRO A 121 7.96 9.83 -21.09
C PRO A 121 9.19 8.93 -21.05
N ASP A 122 10.11 9.26 -20.15
CA ASP A 122 11.25 8.39 -19.88
C ASP A 122 10.65 7.02 -19.55
N ARG A 123 11.02 5.99 -20.31
CA ARG A 123 10.55 4.61 -20.08
C ARG A 123 11.01 4.07 -18.72
N ASN A 124 11.86 4.82 -18.01
CA ASN A 124 12.31 4.55 -16.66
C ASN A 124 11.64 5.44 -15.60
N ALA A 125 10.68 6.29 -15.97
CA ALA A 125 9.93 7.11 -15.02
C ALA A 125 9.26 6.18 -14.01
N ARG A 126 9.67 6.30 -12.75
CA ARG A 126 9.19 5.42 -11.69
C ARG A 126 7.74 5.78 -11.39
N GLU A 127 6.85 4.80 -11.52
CA GLU A 127 5.43 5.00 -11.24
C GLU A 127 5.21 5.43 -9.79
N SER A 128 4.21 6.29 -9.58
CA SER A 128 3.76 6.67 -8.25
C SER A 128 2.99 5.52 -7.60
N GLN A 129 3.27 5.25 -6.32
CA GLN A 129 2.79 4.05 -5.62
C GLN A 129 2.06 4.40 -4.34
N LEU A 130 0.96 3.70 -4.06
CA LEU A 130 0.37 3.63 -2.74
C LEU A 130 1.16 2.61 -1.91
N ILE A 131 1.84 3.07 -0.86
CA ILE A 131 2.60 2.20 0.06
C ILE A 131 1.64 1.37 0.91
N GLY A 132 0.53 1.97 1.35
CA GLY A 132 -0.49 1.27 2.11
C GLY A 132 -1.59 2.16 2.66
N GLN A 133 -2.61 1.51 3.21
CA GLN A 133 -3.73 2.14 3.89
C GLN A 133 -3.98 1.42 5.23
N THR A 134 -4.16 2.18 6.32
CA THR A 134 -4.54 1.63 7.62
C THR A 134 -6.06 1.53 7.75
N PRO A 135 -6.59 0.66 8.65
CA PRO A 135 -8.03 0.57 8.92
C PRO A 135 -8.65 1.89 9.40
N GLU A 136 -7.86 2.76 10.02
CA GLU A 136 -8.28 4.09 10.49
C GLU A 136 -8.42 5.12 9.36
N GLY A 137 -8.13 4.74 8.11
CA GLY A 137 -8.24 5.60 6.94
C GLY A 137 -6.96 6.39 6.62
N VAL A 138 -5.84 6.10 7.28
CA VAL A 138 -4.55 6.74 6.95
C VAL A 138 -4.02 6.13 5.66
N LYS A 139 -3.67 6.97 4.69
CA LYS A 139 -3.12 6.56 3.40
C LYS A 139 -1.73 7.14 3.22
N VAL A 140 -0.84 6.33 2.66
CA VAL A 140 0.56 6.70 2.44
C VAL A 140 0.93 6.47 0.98
N TRP A 141 1.31 7.53 0.28
CA TRP A 141 1.74 7.50 -1.11
C TRP A 141 3.20 7.90 -1.25
N LEU A 142 3.81 7.41 -2.32
CA LEU A 142 5.13 7.79 -2.79
C LEU A 142 5.05 8.16 -4.26
N PHE A 143 5.37 9.40 -4.55
CA PHE A 143 5.52 9.93 -5.88
C PHE A 143 7.01 9.95 -6.21
N SER A 144 7.39 9.19 -7.23
CA SER A 144 8.75 9.18 -7.76
C SER A 144 8.73 9.93 -9.07
N ASP A 145 9.71 10.80 -9.30
CA ASP A 145 9.87 11.55 -10.55
C ASP A 145 8.56 12.23 -11.00
N LEU A 146 8.03 13.11 -10.13
CA LEU A 146 6.76 13.79 -10.36
C LEU A 146 6.77 14.54 -11.69
N HIS A 147 5.69 14.42 -12.46
CA HIS A 147 5.55 15.16 -13.71
C HIS A 147 5.56 16.67 -13.44
N PRO A 148 6.34 17.49 -14.18
CA PRO A 148 6.49 18.92 -13.91
C PRO A 148 5.17 19.71 -13.84
N ALA A 149 4.18 19.32 -14.63
CA ALA A 149 2.84 19.92 -14.62
C ALA A 149 2.07 19.73 -13.29
N LEU A 150 2.47 18.78 -12.45
CA LEU A 150 1.86 18.50 -11.15
C LEU A 150 2.63 19.10 -9.97
N GLU A 151 3.82 19.67 -10.20
CA GLU A 151 4.64 20.27 -9.13
C GLU A 151 3.90 21.40 -8.39
N SER A 152 3.10 22.20 -9.12
CA SER A 152 2.30 23.29 -8.55
C SER A 152 1.10 22.82 -7.71
N SER A 153 0.76 21.53 -7.75
CA SER A 153 -0.36 20.97 -6.99
C SER A 153 0.01 20.61 -5.55
N PHE A 154 1.30 20.59 -5.22
CA PHE A 154 1.80 20.32 -3.87
C PHE A 154 2.00 21.63 -3.10
N GLN A 155 1.97 21.58 -1.76
CA GLN A 155 2.07 22.79 -0.93
C GLN A 155 3.42 23.51 -1.06
N ARG A 156 4.44 22.84 -1.61
CA ARG A 156 5.72 23.47 -1.94
C ARG A 156 6.19 23.10 -3.33
N GLU A 157 6.58 24.12 -4.08
CA GLU A 157 7.34 24.01 -5.32
C GLU A 157 8.79 23.61 -5.00
N LEU A 158 9.01 22.34 -4.68
CA LEU A 158 10.33 21.79 -4.49
C LEU A 158 10.72 20.99 -5.72
N LYS A 159 11.78 21.43 -6.41
CA LYS A 159 12.50 20.65 -7.43
C LYS A 159 13.20 19.44 -6.77
N THR A 160 12.41 18.51 -6.25
CA THR A 160 12.85 17.29 -5.59
C THR A 160 12.34 16.11 -6.37
N ALA A 161 13.19 15.10 -6.53
CA ALA A 161 12.91 13.92 -7.35
C ALA A 161 11.87 12.98 -6.71
N SER A 162 11.59 13.07 -5.41
CA SER A 162 10.60 12.19 -4.77
C SER A 162 9.84 12.88 -3.64
N ILE A 163 8.54 12.60 -3.59
CA ILE A 163 7.60 13.19 -2.63
C ILE A 163 6.80 12.07 -1.96
N GLY A 164 6.77 12.08 -0.64
CA GLY A 164 5.96 11.20 0.18
C GLY A 164 4.75 11.95 0.71
N VAL A 165 3.56 11.38 0.59
CA VAL A 165 2.35 12.01 1.12
C VAL A 165 1.68 11.07 2.10
N ILE A 166 1.33 11.58 3.27
CA ILE A 166 0.57 10.85 4.28
C ILE A 166 -0.67 11.69 4.61
N THR A 167 -1.86 11.14 4.37
CA THR A 167 -3.11 11.80 4.75
C THR A 167 -3.92 10.95 5.70
N SER A 168 -4.61 11.60 6.63
CA SER A 168 -5.57 10.98 7.54
C SER A 168 -6.75 11.92 7.78
N GLU A 169 -7.97 11.39 7.78
CA GLU A 169 -9.16 12.16 8.15
C GLU A 169 -9.13 12.62 9.61
N LYS A 170 -8.49 11.83 10.48
CA LYS A 170 -8.33 12.14 11.90
C LYS A 170 -6.98 12.81 12.15
N CYS A 171 -7.00 14.02 12.70
CA CYS A 171 -5.85 14.66 13.31
C CYS A 171 -5.68 14.15 14.74
N THR A 172 -4.52 13.58 15.04
CA THR A 172 -4.19 13.07 16.37
C THR A 172 -2.83 13.58 16.82
N PRO A 173 -2.63 13.89 18.11
CA PRO A 173 -1.34 14.34 18.61
C PRO A 173 -0.27 13.26 18.46
N GLY A 174 -0.62 11.96 18.52
CA GLY A 174 0.33 10.86 18.30
C GLY A 174 1.05 10.92 16.95
N GLN A 175 0.41 11.46 15.90
CA GLN A 175 1.06 11.68 14.59
C GLN A 175 2.22 12.68 14.70
N LEU A 176 2.11 13.70 15.58
CA LEU A 176 3.17 14.68 15.81
C LEU A 176 4.37 14.05 16.50
N PHE A 177 4.15 13.17 17.48
CA PHE A 177 5.24 12.43 18.13
C PHE A 177 5.96 11.52 17.15
N MET A 178 5.22 10.78 16.32
CA MET A 178 5.82 9.94 15.29
C MET A 178 6.60 10.76 14.25
N LEU A 179 6.12 11.95 13.90
CA LEU A 179 6.82 12.86 13.00
C LEU A 179 8.10 13.41 13.66
N ASN A 180 8.05 13.77 14.94
CA ASN A 180 9.23 14.20 15.69
C ASN A 180 10.32 13.13 15.69
N ASP A 181 9.96 11.87 15.94
CA ASP A 181 10.90 10.74 15.82
C ASP A 181 11.47 10.61 14.41
N LEU A 182 10.61 10.74 13.38
CA LEU A 182 11.02 10.63 11.99
C LEU A 182 12.01 11.72 11.60
N LEU A 183 11.79 12.96 12.05
CA LEU A 183 12.69 14.09 11.78
C LEU A 183 14.03 13.95 12.50
N ARG A 184 14.05 13.26 13.65
CA ARG A 184 15.30 12.91 14.35
C ARG A 184 16.05 11.78 13.64
N GLU A 185 15.34 10.80 13.10
CA GLU A 185 15.92 9.68 12.34
C GLU A 185 16.43 10.11 10.95
N PHE A 186 15.71 11.04 10.29
CA PHE A 186 16.01 11.55 8.95
C PHE A 186 16.13 13.09 8.93
N PRO A 187 17.25 13.67 9.38
CA PRO A 187 17.40 15.12 9.50
C PRO A 187 17.48 15.87 8.15
N SER A 188 17.76 15.17 7.04
CA SER A 188 17.77 15.76 5.69
C SER A 188 16.36 16.02 5.13
N LEU A 189 15.35 15.38 5.75
CA LEU A 189 13.99 15.32 5.24
C LEU A 189 13.33 16.70 5.35
N ARG A 190 12.89 17.24 4.22
CA ARG A 190 12.06 18.44 4.20
C ARG A 190 10.61 18.02 4.35
N TYR A 191 9.82 18.76 5.12
CA TYR A 191 8.41 18.45 5.32
C TYR A 191 7.51 19.67 5.22
N CYS A 192 6.27 19.44 4.82
CA CYS A 192 5.15 20.36 4.96
C CYS A 192 4.05 19.64 5.76
N LEU A 193 3.60 20.25 6.85
CA LEU A 193 2.59 19.67 7.72
C LEU A 193 1.37 20.58 7.76
N THR A 194 0.23 20.01 7.42
CA THR A 194 -1.09 20.55 7.75
C THR A 194 -1.66 19.72 8.90
N TRP A 195 -1.63 20.29 10.10
CA TRP A 195 -2.24 19.71 11.30
C TRP A 195 -2.98 20.82 12.01
N ASP A 196 -4.27 20.65 12.21
CA ASP A 196 -5.07 21.59 12.96
C ASP A 196 -5.96 20.83 13.95
N LYS A 197 -5.83 21.20 15.22
CA LYS A 197 -6.58 20.65 16.35
C LYS A 197 -8.06 21.04 16.34
N ASN A 198 -8.40 22.19 15.74
CA ASN A 198 -9.70 22.84 15.95
C ASN A 198 -10.58 22.94 14.70
N SER A 199 -10.00 22.96 13.49
CA SER A 199 -10.78 23.19 12.26
C SER A 199 -11.49 21.97 11.69
N GLY A 200 -11.30 20.78 12.28
CA GLY A 200 -11.85 19.54 11.71
C GLY A 200 -11.20 19.15 10.37
N GLN A 201 -10.08 19.78 10.01
CA GLN A 201 -9.31 19.43 8.81
C GLN A 201 -8.61 18.07 8.98
N SER A 202 -8.37 17.42 7.84
CA SER A 202 -7.58 16.20 7.75
C SER A 202 -6.10 16.49 8.00
N PHE A 203 -5.41 15.55 8.62
CA PHE A 203 -3.96 15.54 8.72
C PHE A 203 -3.38 15.31 7.33
N SER A 204 -2.48 16.20 6.90
CA SER A 204 -1.69 16.01 5.69
C SER A 204 -0.23 16.29 5.99
N LEU A 205 0.62 15.31 5.71
CA LEU A 205 2.06 15.42 5.85
C LEU A 205 2.70 15.10 4.50
N GLU A 206 3.40 16.08 3.97
CA GLU A 206 4.20 15.96 2.76
C GLU A 206 5.67 15.92 3.14
N LEU A 207 6.38 14.92 2.64
CA LEU A 207 7.80 14.68 2.88
C LEU A 207 8.54 14.79 1.55
N TYR A 208 9.65 15.52 1.54
CA TYR A 208 10.40 15.86 0.35
C TYR A 208 11.86 15.47 0.57
N GLU A 209 12.39 14.67 -0.33
CA GLU A 209 13.76 14.18 -0.26
C GLU A 209 14.32 13.99 -1.67
N LYS A 210 15.65 14.11 -1.81
CA LYS A 210 16.31 13.86 -3.10
C LYS A 210 16.52 12.36 -3.34
N ASP A 211 16.88 11.63 -2.29
CA ASP A 211 17.06 10.19 -2.37
C ASP A 211 15.73 9.44 -2.18
N HIS A 212 15.25 8.84 -3.25
CA HIS A 212 14.07 7.97 -3.25
C HIS A 212 14.16 6.83 -2.23
N ARG A 213 15.34 6.22 -2.05
CA ARG A 213 15.48 5.06 -1.15
C ARG A 213 15.33 5.47 0.32
N SER A 214 15.98 6.57 0.70
CA SER A 214 15.81 7.19 2.00
C SER A 214 14.33 7.51 2.28
N LEU A 215 13.65 8.16 1.34
CA LEU A 215 12.23 8.51 1.49
C LEU A 215 11.33 7.28 1.62
N LEU A 216 11.52 6.25 0.79
CA LEU A 216 10.76 5.01 0.87
C LEU A 216 10.96 4.32 2.23
N SER A 217 12.19 4.32 2.75
CA SER A 217 12.50 3.78 4.08
C SER A 217 11.78 4.56 5.19
N ALA A 218 11.85 5.90 5.13
CA ALA A 218 11.17 6.79 6.07
C ALA A 218 9.64 6.57 6.07
N LEU A 219 9.02 6.53 4.88
CA LEU A 219 7.59 6.29 4.72
C LEU A 219 7.17 4.90 5.22
N LYS A 220 7.95 3.85 4.94
CA LYS A 220 7.69 2.50 5.45
C LYS A 220 7.81 2.43 6.97
N SER A 221 8.82 3.08 7.55
CA SER A 221 9.00 3.18 9.00
C SER A 221 7.79 3.87 9.65
N PHE A 222 7.38 5.01 9.08
CA PHE A 222 6.22 5.77 9.55
C PHE A 222 4.91 4.98 9.43
N PHE A 223 4.65 4.35 8.28
CA PHE A 223 3.48 3.52 8.05
C PHE A 223 3.43 2.31 8.99
N LYS A 224 4.58 1.69 9.29
CA LYS A 224 4.67 0.61 10.27
C LYS A 224 4.27 1.08 11.67
N LYS A 225 4.74 2.25 12.12
CA LYS A 225 4.35 2.84 13.41
C LYS A 225 2.85 3.14 13.47
N LEU A 226 2.28 3.68 12.39
CA LEU A 226 0.83 3.96 12.29
C LEU A 226 -0.03 2.71 12.28
N SER A 227 0.35 1.68 11.50
CA SER A 227 -0.43 0.44 11.41
C SER A 227 -0.44 -0.31 12.74
N GLN A 228 0.67 -0.33 13.48
CA GLN A 228 0.72 -0.90 14.83
C GLN A 228 -0.20 -0.18 15.83
N LYS A 229 -0.40 1.14 15.67
CA LYS A 229 -1.32 1.93 16.50
C LYS A 229 -2.78 1.56 16.25
N SER A 230 -3.17 1.32 15.00
CA SER A 230 -4.58 1.21 14.59
C SER A 230 -5.42 0.14 15.30
N PHE A 231 -4.78 -0.77 16.03
CA PHE A 231 -5.43 -1.82 16.81
C PHE A 231 -5.66 -1.46 18.29
N LYS A 232 -5.09 -0.36 18.79
CA LYS A 232 -5.16 0.04 20.20
C LYS A 232 -6.18 1.17 20.38
N THR A 233 -7.05 1.03 21.37
CA THR A 233 -8.07 2.06 21.68
C THR A 233 -7.49 3.28 22.40
N ALA A 234 -6.41 3.10 23.15
CA ALA A 234 -5.68 4.19 23.77
C ALA A 234 -4.18 3.93 23.62
N GLN A 235 -3.41 5.00 23.54
CA GLN A 235 -1.97 4.93 23.42
C GLN A 235 -1.30 6.08 24.16
N ILE A 236 -0.15 5.78 24.73
CA ILE A 236 0.69 6.74 25.44
C ILE A 236 1.90 7.12 24.58
N TYR A 237 2.15 8.42 24.46
CA TYR A 237 3.33 8.98 23.83
C TYR A 237 4.07 9.80 24.86
N ARG A 238 5.40 9.67 24.89
CA ARG A 238 6.26 10.37 25.83
C ARG A 238 7.49 10.85 25.09
N GLU A 239 7.94 12.04 25.46
CA GLU A 239 9.15 12.62 24.91
C GLU A 239 9.96 13.25 26.02
N LYS A 240 11.24 12.87 26.10
CA LYS A 240 12.22 13.50 27.00
C LYS A 240 12.79 14.69 26.26
N SER A 241 12.68 15.88 26.84
CA SER A 241 13.09 17.13 26.20
C SER A 241 12.44 17.32 24.81
N PRO A 242 11.13 17.64 24.75
CA PRO A 242 10.42 17.82 23.49
C PRO A 242 11.09 18.89 22.61
N SER A 243 11.10 18.66 21.30
CA SER A 243 11.66 19.62 20.36
C SER A 243 10.85 20.94 20.38
N PRO A 244 11.49 22.10 20.12
CA PRO A 244 10.77 23.38 20.04
C PRO A 244 9.64 23.36 19.01
N TRP A 245 9.77 22.54 17.97
CA TRP A 245 8.72 22.30 17.00
C TRP A 245 7.52 21.58 17.63
N LEU A 246 7.75 20.50 18.37
CA LEU A 246 6.68 19.73 19.01
C LEU A 246 5.96 20.56 20.09
N THR A 247 6.70 21.32 20.91
CA THR A 247 6.10 22.20 21.93
C THR A 247 5.22 23.26 21.29
N LYS A 248 5.67 23.89 20.19
CA LYS A 248 4.87 24.86 19.43
C LYS A 248 3.58 24.27 18.88
N GLN A 249 3.64 23.07 18.27
CA GLN A 249 2.45 22.39 17.74
C GLN A 249 1.44 22.02 18.84
N LEU A 250 1.94 21.64 20.02
CA LEU A 250 1.10 21.34 21.18
C LEU A 250 0.59 22.60 21.90
N GLY A 251 1.00 23.81 21.49
CA GLY A 251 0.61 25.07 22.13
C GLY A 251 1.28 25.31 23.48
N LEU A 252 2.46 24.71 23.70
CA LEU A 252 3.25 24.84 24.91
C LEU A 252 4.28 25.96 24.73
N ASN A 253 4.18 27.00 25.55
CA ASN A 253 4.98 28.23 25.41
C ASN A 253 6.29 28.24 26.21
N SER A 254 6.55 27.20 27.00
CA SER A 254 7.73 27.11 27.88
C SER A 254 8.65 25.96 27.47
N SER A 255 9.94 26.11 27.81
CA SER A 255 10.90 24.99 27.79
C SER A 255 10.51 24.02 28.89
N ILE A 256 10.21 22.78 28.51
CA ILE A 256 9.66 21.75 29.41
C ILE A 256 10.62 20.57 29.42
N GLY A 257 10.82 19.95 30.60
CA GLY A 257 11.70 18.79 30.76
C GLY A 257 11.17 17.50 30.13
N GLY A 258 9.85 17.30 30.15
CA GLY A 258 9.18 16.19 29.48
C GLY A 258 7.70 16.44 29.21
N VAL A 259 7.20 15.79 28.15
CA VAL A 259 5.79 15.84 27.76
C VAL A 259 5.27 14.41 27.56
N ALA A 260 4.03 14.17 27.98
CA ALA A 260 3.32 12.94 27.69
C ALA A 260 1.91 13.24 27.18
N VAL A 261 1.46 12.44 26.22
CA VAL A 261 0.08 12.47 25.72
C VAL A 261 -0.52 11.09 25.85
N ILE A 262 -1.69 11.03 26.47
CA ILE A 262 -2.53 9.83 26.49
C ILE A 262 -3.66 10.05 25.51
N GLU A 263 -3.57 9.40 24.35
CA GLU A 263 -4.53 9.50 23.27
C GLU A 263 -5.60 8.40 23.39
N GLY A 264 -6.82 8.69 22.94
CA GLY A 264 -7.94 7.74 22.95
C GLY A 264 -8.77 7.75 24.22
N ILE A 265 -8.55 8.75 25.08
CA ILE A 265 -9.33 9.02 26.29
C ILE A 265 -10.30 10.17 26.00
N ASP A 266 -11.57 9.98 26.34
CA ASP A 266 -12.58 11.03 26.27
C ASP A 266 -12.42 12.04 27.41
N TYR A 267 -13.01 13.22 27.21
CA TYR A 267 -12.85 14.36 28.11
C TYR A 267 -13.20 14.04 29.58
N TYR A 268 -14.31 13.32 29.83
CA TYR A 268 -14.75 13.03 31.19
C TYR A 268 -13.97 11.88 31.82
N SER A 269 -13.58 10.86 31.05
CA SER A 269 -12.64 9.86 31.56
C SER A 269 -11.30 10.48 31.96
N ALA A 270 -10.80 11.46 31.21
CA ALA A 270 -9.57 12.17 31.58
C ALA A 270 -9.73 12.94 32.91
N ILE A 271 -10.87 13.61 33.13
CA ILE A 271 -11.19 14.27 34.40
C ILE A 271 -11.24 13.25 35.54
N LEU A 272 -11.96 12.14 35.37
CA LEU A 272 -12.08 11.09 36.39
C LEU A 272 -10.72 10.52 36.79
N LEU A 273 -9.85 10.26 35.81
CA LEU A 273 -8.51 9.74 36.04
C LEU A 273 -7.66 10.73 36.82
N LEU A 274 -7.68 12.01 36.43
CA LEU A 274 -6.95 13.06 37.13
C LEU A 274 -7.49 13.28 38.55
N ASP A 275 -8.81 13.32 38.75
CA ASP A 275 -9.42 13.47 40.07
C ASP A 275 -9.01 12.35 41.03
N ARG A 276 -9.09 11.09 40.57
CA ARG A 276 -8.63 9.93 41.35
C ARG A 276 -7.15 9.99 41.67
N TYR A 277 -6.35 10.49 40.74
CA TYR A 277 -4.91 10.60 40.91
C TYR A 277 -4.54 11.72 41.91
N MET A 278 -5.10 12.92 41.76
CA MET A 278 -4.86 14.06 42.65
C MET A 278 -5.31 13.78 44.09
N LYS A 279 -6.38 12.99 44.29
CA LYS A 279 -6.82 12.55 45.62
C LYS A 279 -5.84 11.58 46.30
N LYS A 280 -5.06 10.83 45.53
CA LYS A 280 -4.05 9.89 46.04
C LYS A 280 -2.68 10.53 46.22
N SER A 281 -2.37 11.55 45.43
CA SER A 281 -1.04 12.13 45.30
C SER A 281 -1.08 13.65 45.49
N THR A 282 -0.87 14.13 46.71
CA THR A 282 -1.02 15.56 47.07
C THR A 282 0.22 16.41 46.79
N SER A 283 1.35 15.82 46.38
CA SER A 283 2.67 16.48 46.37
C SER A 283 3.34 16.61 45.01
N GLU A 284 2.74 16.10 43.93
CA GLU A 284 3.37 16.11 42.60
C GLU A 284 2.98 17.35 41.80
N GLN A 285 3.96 18.16 41.41
CA GLN A 285 3.74 19.39 40.64
C GLN A 285 3.88 19.10 39.13
N PHE A 286 2.77 18.76 38.49
CA PHE A 286 2.70 18.61 37.04
C PHE A 286 1.60 19.50 36.47
N ASN A 287 1.78 19.90 35.22
CA ASN A 287 0.76 20.63 34.49
C ASN A 287 0.03 19.67 33.55
N PHE A 288 -1.26 19.91 33.34
CA PHE A 288 -2.09 19.10 32.49
C PHE A 288 -3.02 19.96 31.63
N LEU A 289 -3.43 19.41 30.50
CA LEU A 289 -4.40 19.99 29.60
C LEU A 289 -5.30 18.88 29.07
N ILE A 290 -6.61 19.04 29.25
CA ILE A 290 -7.61 18.05 28.88
C ILE A 290 -8.26 18.46 27.57
N GLU A 291 -8.17 17.60 26.57
CA GLU A 291 -8.74 17.81 25.24
C GLU A 291 -9.78 16.74 24.93
N LYS A 292 -10.59 16.96 23.89
CA LYS A 292 -11.75 16.08 23.60
C LYS A 292 -11.39 14.60 23.40
N LYS A 293 -10.16 14.31 22.95
CA LYS A 293 -9.71 12.95 22.58
C LYS A 293 -8.35 12.57 23.16
N TYR A 294 -7.77 13.41 24.00
CA TYR A 294 -6.48 13.14 24.61
C TYR A 294 -6.27 13.96 25.88
N LEU A 295 -5.40 13.44 26.75
CA LEU A 295 -4.87 14.13 27.92
C LEU A 295 -3.40 14.47 27.68
N LEU A 296 -3.03 15.74 27.81
CA LEU A 296 -1.65 16.23 27.72
C LEU A 296 -1.11 16.49 29.13
N LEU A 297 0.09 16.02 29.40
CA LEU A 297 0.83 16.21 30.65
C LEU A 297 2.19 16.81 30.34
N HIS A 298 2.62 17.80 31.10
CA HIS A 298 3.90 18.45 30.90
C HIS A 298 4.54 18.94 32.21
N GLY A 299 5.86 18.83 32.30
CA GLY A 299 6.60 19.11 33.53
C GLY A 299 7.98 18.47 33.53
N ASN A 300 8.42 17.98 34.70
CA ASN A 300 9.61 17.14 34.80
C ASN A 300 9.35 15.77 34.14
N TYR A 301 10.29 15.27 33.35
CA TYR A 301 10.13 14.03 32.59
C TYR A 301 9.86 12.82 33.49
N ASP A 302 10.56 12.69 34.61
CA ASP A 302 10.43 11.52 35.48
C ASP A 302 9.05 11.46 36.15
N GLU A 303 8.55 12.62 36.59
CA GLU A 303 7.21 12.77 37.14
C GLU A 303 6.14 12.50 36.07
N VAL A 304 6.24 13.17 34.92
CA VAL A 304 5.30 13.02 33.80
C VAL A 304 5.26 11.57 33.31
N SER A 305 6.39 10.90 33.21
CA SER A 305 6.45 9.49 32.81
C SER A 305 5.76 8.59 33.84
N ARG A 306 6.04 8.77 35.14
CA ARG A 306 5.40 8.00 36.21
C ARG A 306 3.89 8.21 36.26
N ILE A 307 3.45 9.46 36.23
CA ILE A 307 2.04 9.85 36.28
C ILE A 307 1.31 9.24 35.08
N SER A 308 1.85 9.45 33.89
CA SER A 308 1.21 8.96 32.67
C SER A 308 1.12 7.42 32.62
N ASP A 309 2.09 6.68 33.18
CA ASP A 309 2.00 5.23 33.38
C ASP A 309 0.86 4.83 34.31
N GLN A 310 0.71 5.53 35.44
CA GLN A 310 -0.34 5.22 36.41
C GLN A 310 -1.73 5.53 35.87
N LEU A 311 -1.91 6.69 35.22
CA LEU A 311 -3.16 7.06 34.58
C LEU A 311 -3.55 6.08 33.46
N TYR A 312 -2.57 5.66 32.65
CA TYR A 312 -2.82 4.69 31.58
C TYR A 312 -3.24 3.31 32.13
N LYS A 313 -2.63 2.85 33.24
CA LYS A 313 -3.02 1.62 33.93
C LYS A 313 -4.42 1.72 34.54
N GLU A 314 -4.75 2.84 35.18
CA GLU A 314 -6.09 3.07 35.74
C GLU A 314 -7.16 3.15 34.65
N PHE A 315 -6.87 3.76 33.49
CA PHE A 315 -7.78 3.78 32.36
C PHE A 315 -8.12 2.37 31.87
N GLY A 316 -7.11 1.50 31.79
CA GLY A 316 -7.30 0.08 31.45
C GLY A 316 -8.14 -0.72 32.45
N ARG A 317 -8.35 -0.22 33.67
CA ARG A 317 -9.24 -0.84 34.69
C ARG A 317 -10.68 -0.33 34.63
N ILE A 318 -10.88 0.87 34.09
CA ILE A 318 -12.19 1.54 34.03
C ILE A 318 -12.96 1.13 32.77
N LYS A 319 -12.23 0.79 31.70
CA LYS A 319 -12.78 0.33 30.42
C LYS A 319 -13.28 -1.11 30.50
#